data_AF-A0A3A4KBG7-F1
#
_entry.id   AF-A0A3A4KBG7-F1
#
_cell.length_a   1.000
_cell.length_b   1.000
_cell.length_c   1.000
_cell.angle_alpha   90.00
_cell.angle_beta   90.00
_cell.angle_gamma   90.00
#
_symmetry.space_group_name_H-M   'P 1'
#
loop_
_entity.id
_entity.type
_entity.pdbx_description
1 polymer ?
#
loop_
_entity_poly.entity_id
_entity_poly.type
_entity_poly.pdbx_seq_one_letter_code
_entity_poly.pdbx_strand_id
1 'polypeptide(L)'
;MRLLRDLHHALPERHRHRADDGRPARAGARQGLLSRRAARGGVPQSFPQFGAAIRPDVRTWHDRRLQAVERRHARRFQAGPQALGAGQAAPSSVVHQGQGGGAKNLPALPEGGIDVRLSYYPGCSLTGASREYDESVRETMALLGVELQELDDWNCCGASSAHMTSHELAIDLGARNLKLAAEAGDDLLVPCSACFQRLKAADKALREDPREYDLDSYAPGFEIVHITSLLAGQEMLAKIAAAVKRPLDGLPVACYYGCLSLRPPKITGETACEIPTRLDRIVAALGGRAVAWSHKTECCSGSLTMARPDISRRLIGDIVDAARRAGAKALATDCPMCQANLESRQLDLTGGDAEQALPVFFATELIAQALSDEAGGKRWKGHLIDPRKLFAAAQPETAL
;
A
#
# COMPACT_ATOMS: atom_id res chain seq x y z
N MET A 1 -23.48 21.60 11.45
CA MET A 1 -24.67 21.05 10.76
C MET A 1 -25.01 21.70 9.40
N ARG A 2 -24.21 22.63 8.84
CA ARG A 2 -24.45 23.15 7.48
C ARG A 2 -23.77 22.34 6.36
N LEU A 3 -22.61 21.70 6.64
CA LEU A 3 -21.88 20.88 5.66
C LEU A 3 -22.62 19.60 5.19
N LEU A 4 -23.53 19.06 6.01
CA LEU A 4 -24.29 17.85 5.67
C LEU A 4 -25.51 18.11 4.80
N ARG A 5 -25.95 19.37 4.68
CA ARG A 5 -27.14 19.73 3.89
C ARG A 5 -26.79 19.87 2.41
N ASP A 6 -25.56 20.29 2.10
CA ASP A 6 -25.11 20.51 0.73
C ASP A 6 -24.78 19.20 0.00
N LEU A 7 -24.39 18.14 0.72
CA LEU A 7 -24.23 16.78 0.16
C LEU A 7 -25.56 16.09 -0.17
N HIS A 8 -26.66 16.49 0.48
CA HIS A 8 -27.97 15.88 0.23
C HIS A 8 -28.65 16.37 -1.06
N HIS A 9 -28.21 17.53 -1.59
CA HIS A 9 -28.74 18.11 -2.81
C HIS A 9 -27.93 17.79 -4.07
N ALA A 10 -26.75 17.17 -3.93
CA ALA A 10 -25.90 16.74 -5.05
C ALA A 10 -26.18 15.30 -5.54
N LEU A 11 -27.08 14.57 -4.89
CA LEU A 11 -27.47 13.21 -5.28
C LEU A 11 -28.70 13.24 -6.22
N PRO A 12 -28.73 12.45 -7.31
CA PRO A 12 -29.89 12.33 -8.19
C PRO A 12 -31.17 11.95 -7.40
N GLU A 13 -32.35 12.40 -7.84
CA GLU A 13 -33.63 12.25 -7.10
C GLU A 13 -33.98 10.82 -6.66
N ARG A 14 -33.41 9.79 -7.32
CA ARG A 14 -33.56 8.38 -6.95
C ARG A 14 -32.98 8.01 -5.57
N HIS A 15 -32.21 8.89 -4.93
CA HIS A 15 -31.50 8.65 -3.66
C HIS A 15 -32.06 9.41 -2.45
N ARG A 16 -33.21 10.08 -2.55
CA ARG A 16 -33.88 10.61 -1.35
C ARG A 16 -34.58 9.46 -0.61
N HIS A 17 -34.06 9.08 0.56
CA HIS A 17 -34.71 8.11 1.44
C HIS A 17 -36.17 8.52 1.71
N ARG A 18 -37.14 7.68 1.33
CA ARG A 18 -38.49 7.75 1.90
C ARG A 18 -38.35 7.55 3.41
N ALA A 19 -38.87 8.50 4.18
CA ALA A 19 -39.07 8.33 5.61
C ALA A 19 -39.87 7.04 5.85
N ASP A 20 -39.51 6.32 6.90
CA ASP A 20 -40.06 5.02 7.25
C ASP A 20 -41.52 5.15 7.69
N ASP A 21 -42.45 4.74 6.82
CA ASP A 21 -43.89 4.71 7.09
C ASP A 21 -44.19 3.51 8.01
N GLY A 22 -44.06 3.72 9.32
CA GLY A 22 -44.18 2.70 10.39
C GLY A 22 -45.29 1.66 10.21
N ARG A 23 -44.93 0.48 9.66
CA ARG A 23 -45.75 -0.73 9.69
C ARG A 23 -45.06 -1.82 10.50
N PRO A 24 -45.78 -2.54 11.38
CA PRO A 24 -45.17 -3.54 12.27
C PRO A 24 -44.75 -4.79 11.49
N ALA A 25 -43.58 -5.34 11.87
CA ALA A 25 -43.00 -6.55 11.30
C ALA A 25 -43.88 -7.78 11.57
N ARG A 26 -44.25 -8.51 10.50
CA ARG A 26 -44.91 -9.82 10.61
C ARG A 26 -43.89 -10.90 11.01
N ALA A 27 -44.08 -11.46 12.19
CA ALA A 27 -43.47 -12.72 12.61
C ALA A 27 -44.11 -13.89 11.85
N GLY A 28 -43.31 -14.77 11.23
CA GLY A 28 -43.82 -15.98 10.59
C GLY A 28 -42.79 -16.81 9.83
N ALA A 29 -42.52 -17.99 10.36
CA ALA A 29 -42.08 -19.21 9.68
C ALA A 29 -40.66 -19.27 9.05
N ARG A 30 -39.67 -19.68 9.86
CA ARG A 30 -38.56 -20.56 9.43
C ARG A 30 -38.16 -21.54 10.53
N GLN A 31 -39.06 -22.48 10.84
CA GLN A 31 -38.68 -23.77 11.42
C GLN A 31 -38.73 -24.80 10.29
N GLY A 32 -37.59 -25.44 10.01
CA GLY A 32 -37.50 -26.54 9.04
C GLY A 32 -36.32 -26.41 8.09
N LEU A 33 -35.09 -26.58 8.60
CA LEU A 33 -33.89 -26.96 7.83
C LEU A 33 -32.70 -27.38 8.71
N LEU A 34 -32.97 -27.83 9.94
CA LEU A 34 -31.98 -28.39 10.86
C LEU A 34 -32.37 -29.82 11.24
N SER A 35 -32.49 -30.70 10.24
CA SER A 35 -32.61 -32.14 10.47
C SER A 35 -32.41 -32.92 9.17
N ARG A 36 -31.20 -32.87 8.58
CA ARG A 36 -30.73 -33.83 7.56
C ARG A 36 -29.25 -33.61 7.23
N ARG A 37 -28.36 -33.90 8.19
CA ARG A 37 -26.94 -34.23 7.93
C ARG A 37 -26.28 -34.78 9.21
N ALA A 38 -26.88 -35.83 9.74
CA ALA A 38 -26.27 -36.68 10.77
C ALA A 38 -26.47 -38.14 10.32
N ALA A 39 -25.68 -38.56 9.32
CA ALA A 39 -25.44 -39.96 8.96
C ALA A 39 -24.40 -39.99 7.82
N ARG A 40 -23.37 -40.83 7.98
CA ARG A 40 -22.11 -40.97 7.20
C ARG A 40 -20.99 -40.06 7.73
N GLY A 41 -20.04 -40.48 8.58
CA GLY A 41 -19.47 -41.80 8.82
C GLY A 41 -18.11 -41.92 8.12
N GLY A 42 -17.01 -41.76 8.87
CA GLY A 42 -15.64 -42.13 8.49
C GLY A 42 -14.63 -40.98 8.32
N VAL A 43 -13.66 -40.87 9.25
CA VAL A 43 -12.42 -40.10 9.08
C VAL A 43 -11.38 -41.04 8.44
N PRO A 44 -10.75 -40.71 7.30
CA PRO A 44 -9.71 -41.57 6.74
C PRO A 44 -8.43 -41.49 7.58
N GLN A 45 -7.96 -42.64 8.06
CA GLN A 45 -6.63 -42.82 8.67
C GLN A 45 -5.56 -42.97 7.58
N SER A 46 -5.14 -41.89 6.95
CA SER A 46 -3.81 -41.70 6.33
C SER A 46 -3.79 -40.45 5.45
N PHE A 47 -2.79 -39.59 5.67
CA PHE A 47 -2.46 -38.51 4.76
C PHE A 47 -1.69 -39.07 3.57
N PRO A 48 -2.07 -38.79 2.31
CA PRO A 48 -1.24 -39.17 1.18
C PRO A 48 0.04 -38.34 1.19
N GLN A 49 1.17 -39.02 1.01
CA GLN A 49 2.50 -38.42 0.85
C GLN A 49 2.49 -37.47 -0.36
N PHE A 50 2.88 -36.21 -0.14
CA PHE A 50 3.03 -35.22 -1.21
C PHE A 50 4.25 -35.55 -2.08
N GLY A 51 4.01 -36.33 -3.14
CA GLY A 51 4.97 -36.62 -4.20
C GLY A 51 4.33 -36.43 -5.57
N ALA A 52 4.85 -35.45 -6.32
CA ALA A 52 4.73 -35.24 -7.76
C ALA A 52 3.44 -34.64 -8.38
N ALA A 53 3.71 -33.65 -9.27
CA ALA A 53 2.89 -33.08 -10.34
C ALA A 53 1.82 -32.02 -9.99
N ILE A 54 2.28 -30.80 -9.66
CA ILE A 54 1.48 -29.58 -9.84
C ILE A 54 1.35 -29.31 -11.35
N ARG A 55 0.12 -29.24 -11.86
CA ARG A 55 -0.19 -28.93 -13.26
C ARG A 55 0.33 -27.52 -13.64
N PRO A 56 0.91 -27.30 -14.85
CA PRO A 56 1.63 -26.07 -15.14
C PRO A 56 0.79 -24.84 -15.53
N ASP A 57 -0.55 -24.93 -15.66
CA ASP A 57 -1.29 -23.99 -16.52
C ASP A 57 -2.02 -22.82 -15.84
N VAL A 58 -1.91 -22.63 -14.52
CA VAL A 58 -2.55 -21.49 -13.82
C VAL A 58 -1.57 -20.33 -13.54
N ARG A 59 -0.26 -20.54 -13.74
CA ARG A 59 0.79 -19.52 -13.51
C ARG A 59 0.95 -18.49 -14.65
N THR A 60 0.44 -18.75 -15.85
CA THR A 60 0.86 -18.04 -17.06
C THR A 60 0.03 -16.82 -17.46
N TRP A 61 -1.05 -16.49 -16.75
CA TRP A 61 -1.96 -15.40 -17.16
C TRP A 61 -1.69 -14.06 -16.45
N HIS A 62 -1.46 -14.05 -15.13
CA HIS A 62 -1.19 -12.81 -14.37
C HIS A 62 0.23 -12.29 -14.49
N ASP A 63 1.18 -13.18 -14.77
CA ASP A 63 2.55 -12.80 -15.07
C ASP A 63 2.60 -11.89 -16.31
N ARG A 64 1.68 -12.02 -17.29
CA ARG A 64 1.75 -11.23 -18.54
C ARG A 64 1.41 -9.75 -18.39
N ARG A 65 0.55 -9.32 -17.45
CA ARG A 65 0.15 -7.91 -17.27
C ARG A 65 1.08 -7.15 -16.32
N LEU A 66 1.52 -7.77 -15.23
CA LEU A 66 2.65 -7.26 -14.44
C LEU A 66 3.91 -7.24 -15.29
N GLN A 67 4.22 -8.31 -16.04
CA GLN A 67 5.27 -8.24 -17.06
C GLN A 67 4.92 -7.31 -18.22
N ALA A 68 3.69 -6.84 -18.45
CA ALA A 68 3.41 -5.85 -19.49
C ALA A 68 3.64 -4.44 -18.97
N VAL A 69 3.38 -4.19 -17.68
CA VAL A 69 3.75 -2.98 -16.94
C VAL A 69 5.27 -2.97 -16.78
N GLU A 70 5.89 -4.03 -16.26
CA GLU A 70 7.35 -4.21 -16.23
C GLU A 70 7.95 -4.22 -17.64
N ARG A 71 7.31 -4.76 -18.70
CA ARG A 71 7.84 -4.64 -20.07
C ARG A 71 7.59 -3.26 -20.68
N ARG A 72 6.54 -2.53 -20.31
CA ARG A 72 6.27 -1.15 -20.77
C ARG A 72 7.21 -0.19 -20.07
N HIS A 73 7.42 -0.37 -18.77
CA HIS A 73 8.45 0.31 -18.00
C HIS A 73 9.84 -0.12 -18.44
N ALA A 74 10.18 -1.41 -18.57
CA ALA A 74 11.48 -1.86 -19.08
C ALA A 74 11.75 -1.41 -20.51
N ARG A 75 10.73 -1.32 -21.37
CA ARG A 75 10.89 -0.70 -22.70
C ARG A 75 11.10 0.81 -22.61
N ARG A 76 10.49 1.51 -21.65
CA ARG A 76 10.76 2.95 -21.37
C ARG A 76 12.15 3.15 -20.76
N PHE A 77 12.55 2.30 -19.81
CA PHE A 77 13.85 2.30 -19.13
C PHE A 77 15.01 1.86 -20.05
N GLN A 78 14.78 0.94 -20.99
CA GLN A 78 15.78 0.54 -22.01
C GLN A 78 15.89 1.53 -23.17
N ALA A 79 14.87 2.38 -23.41
CA ALA A 79 14.87 3.32 -24.52
C ALA A 79 15.78 4.54 -24.30
N GLY A 80 16.31 4.75 -23.09
CA GLY A 80 17.08 5.94 -22.73
C GLY A 80 16.25 7.23 -22.82
N PRO A 81 16.82 8.40 -22.49
CA PRO A 81 16.10 9.66 -22.50
C PRO A 81 15.60 9.97 -23.91
N GLN A 82 14.29 9.87 -24.12
CA GLN A 82 13.67 10.48 -25.30
C GLN A 82 13.71 11.99 -25.08
N ALA A 83 14.46 12.69 -25.93
CA ALA A 83 14.40 14.14 -26.00
C ALA A 83 12.93 14.54 -26.18
N LEU A 84 12.34 15.16 -25.15
CA LEU A 84 11.06 15.84 -25.26
C LEU A 84 11.22 16.86 -26.39
N GLY A 85 10.58 16.58 -27.53
CA GLY A 85 10.68 17.41 -28.72
C GLY A 85 10.30 18.85 -28.39
N ALA A 86 11.21 19.77 -28.67
CA ALA A 86 10.93 21.20 -28.67
C ALA A 86 9.84 21.46 -29.72
N GLY A 87 8.59 21.59 -29.29
CA GLY A 87 7.51 21.83 -30.24
C GLY A 87 6.12 21.48 -29.73
N GLN A 88 5.71 22.07 -28.61
CA GLN A 88 4.33 22.48 -28.36
C GLN A 88 4.32 23.36 -27.10
N ALA A 89 4.07 24.65 -27.30
CA ALA A 89 3.90 25.58 -26.20
C ALA A 89 2.73 25.09 -25.33
N ALA A 90 3.03 24.77 -24.07
CA ALA A 90 2.01 24.52 -23.07
C ALA A 90 1.10 25.76 -22.97
N PRO A 91 -0.23 25.60 -22.89
CA PRO A 91 -1.08 26.70 -22.50
C PRO A 91 -0.61 27.15 -21.11
N SER A 92 -0.43 28.45 -20.93
CA SER A 92 0.02 29.09 -19.70
C SER A 92 -0.81 28.58 -18.52
N SER A 93 -0.30 27.58 -17.80
CA SER A 93 -0.88 27.09 -16.57
C SER A 93 -0.71 28.18 -15.54
N VAL A 94 -1.83 28.77 -15.14
CA VAL A 94 -1.94 29.52 -13.89
C VAL A 94 -1.46 28.56 -12.82
N VAL A 95 -0.28 28.84 -12.27
CA VAL A 95 0.24 28.17 -11.09
C VAL A 95 -0.69 28.54 -9.95
N HIS A 96 -1.75 27.76 -9.75
CA HIS A 96 -2.44 27.77 -8.48
C HIS A 96 -1.44 27.21 -7.47
N GLN A 97 -0.96 28.08 -6.58
CA GLN A 97 -0.25 27.69 -5.38
C GLN A 97 -1.20 26.88 -4.49
N GLY A 98 -1.43 25.62 -4.86
CA GLY A 98 -1.95 24.60 -3.97
C GLY A 98 -0.94 24.42 -2.86
N GLN A 99 -1.42 24.44 -1.62
CA GLN A 99 -0.62 24.26 -0.41
C GLN A 99 -0.13 22.79 -0.28
N GLY A 100 0.67 22.33 -1.24
CA GLY A 100 1.39 21.05 -1.21
C GLY A 100 2.74 21.23 -0.51
N GLY A 101 2.75 21.16 0.81
CA GLY A 101 3.95 21.32 1.64
C GLY A 101 4.85 20.08 1.66
N GLY A 102 5.46 19.71 0.52
CA GLY A 102 6.37 18.56 0.44
C GLY A 102 7.55 18.67 -0.54
N ALA A 103 7.50 19.56 -1.54
CA ALA A 103 8.51 19.60 -2.61
C ALA A 103 9.85 20.30 -2.26
N LYS A 104 10.05 20.72 -1.00
CA LYS A 104 11.24 21.48 -0.62
C LYS A 104 12.28 20.52 -0.03
N ASN A 105 13.30 20.18 -0.82
CA ASN A 105 14.50 19.38 -0.49
C ASN A 105 14.51 17.91 -0.98
N LEU A 106 14.18 17.67 -2.25
CA LEU A 106 14.53 16.38 -2.88
C LEU A 106 16.03 16.35 -3.25
N PRO A 107 16.71 15.20 -3.13
CA PRO A 107 18.11 15.06 -3.54
C PRO A 107 18.26 15.32 -5.05
N ALA A 108 19.45 15.77 -5.46
CA ALA A 108 19.78 15.91 -6.88
C ALA A 108 19.64 14.55 -7.58
N LEU A 109 19.06 14.57 -8.79
CA LEU A 109 18.84 13.37 -9.59
C LEU A 109 20.18 12.67 -9.90
N PRO A 110 20.21 11.32 -9.97
CA PRO A 110 21.40 10.61 -10.44
C PRO A 110 21.75 11.03 -11.88
N GLU A 111 23.04 10.94 -12.24
CA GLU A 111 23.62 11.44 -13.49
C GLU A 111 23.02 10.83 -14.78
N GLY A 112 22.07 9.89 -14.68
CA GLY A 112 21.32 9.27 -15.78
C GLY A 112 20.00 9.95 -16.19
N GLY A 113 19.52 10.95 -15.46
CA GLY A 113 18.26 11.66 -15.77
C GLY A 113 16.98 10.94 -15.32
N ILE A 114 15.82 11.50 -15.68
CA ILE A 114 14.49 10.92 -15.39
C ILE A 114 14.14 9.92 -16.50
N ASP A 115 13.97 8.65 -16.12
CA ASP A 115 13.64 7.60 -17.08
C ASP A 115 12.12 7.43 -17.28
N VAL A 116 11.32 7.73 -16.25
CA VAL A 116 9.88 7.47 -16.20
C VAL A 116 9.17 8.51 -15.33
N ARG A 117 7.98 8.95 -15.76
CA ARG A 117 7.05 9.75 -14.96
C ARG A 117 5.83 8.91 -14.58
N LEU A 118 5.35 9.06 -13.34
CA LEU A 118 4.14 8.42 -12.82
C LEU A 118 3.20 9.47 -12.21
N SER A 119 1.90 9.27 -12.35
CA SER A 119 0.93 9.98 -11.52
C SER A 119 1.02 9.47 -10.09
N TYR A 120 0.83 10.35 -9.11
CA TYR A 120 1.04 10.05 -7.70
C TYR A 120 -0.21 10.40 -6.88
N TYR A 121 -0.71 9.41 -6.14
CA TYR A 121 -1.81 9.58 -5.20
C TYR A 121 -1.32 9.30 -3.77
N PRO A 122 -1.00 10.34 -2.97
CA PRO A 122 -0.55 10.15 -1.60
C PRO A 122 -1.70 9.70 -0.68
N GLY A 123 -2.92 10.18 -0.95
CA GLY A 123 -4.06 9.99 -0.06
C GLY A 123 -3.89 10.72 1.28
N CYS A 124 -4.92 10.66 2.13
CA CYS A 124 -5.00 11.50 3.32
C CYS A 124 -3.99 11.16 4.43
N SER A 125 -3.56 9.90 4.54
CA SER A 125 -2.63 9.49 5.59
C SER A 125 -1.23 10.07 5.36
N LEU A 126 -0.76 10.04 4.11
CA LEU A 126 0.59 10.50 3.75
C LEU A 126 0.72 12.02 3.81
N THR A 127 -0.37 12.77 3.62
CA THR A 127 -0.37 14.23 3.84
C THR A 127 -0.53 14.63 5.31
N GLY A 128 -0.82 13.68 6.20
CA GLY A 128 -1.15 13.91 7.60
C GLY A 128 -0.30 13.07 8.54
N ALA A 129 -0.89 12.01 9.09
CA ALA A 129 -0.31 11.22 10.17
C ALA A 129 0.92 10.38 9.77
N SER A 130 1.19 10.19 8.48
CA SER A 130 2.31 9.39 7.97
C SER A 130 3.12 10.19 6.94
N ARG A 131 3.41 11.45 7.25
CA ARG A 131 4.18 12.36 6.38
C ARG A 131 5.56 11.82 5.99
N GLU A 132 6.25 11.14 6.91
CA GLU A 132 7.54 10.50 6.66
C GLU A 132 7.46 9.45 5.54
N TYR A 133 6.28 8.84 5.36
CA TYR A 133 6.04 7.91 4.26
C TYR A 133 5.97 8.64 2.90
N ASP A 134 5.32 9.80 2.83
CA ASP A 134 5.31 10.62 1.60
C ASP A 134 6.74 11.06 1.24
N GLU A 135 7.46 11.58 2.22
CA GLU A 135 8.82 12.08 2.05
C GLU A 135 9.76 10.95 1.58
N SER A 136 9.69 9.78 2.21
CA SER A 136 10.50 8.62 1.80
C SER A 136 10.11 8.04 0.45
N VAL A 137 8.82 8.04 0.07
CA VAL A 137 8.37 7.64 -1.27
C VAL A 137 8.98 8.56 -2.31
N ARG A 138 8.82 9.88 -2.16
CA ARG A 138 9.35 10.85 -3.13
C ARG A 138 10.86 10.80 -3.23
N GLU A 139 11.56 10.72 -2.09
CA GLU A 139 13.02 10.57 -2.04
C GLU A 139 13.46 9.29 -2.76
N THR A 140 12.85 8.14 -2.44
CA THR A 140 13.17 6.85 -3.07
C THR A 140 12.97 6.90 -4.58
N MET A 141 11.84 7.45 -5.04
CA MET A 141 11.54 7.51 -6.48
C MET A 141 12.50 8.46 -7.21
N ALA A 142 12.83 9.60 -6.61
CA ALA A 142 13.83 10.53 -7.17
C ALA A 142 15.23 9.89 -7.28
N LEU A 143 15.68 9.18 -6.25
CA LEU A 143 16.97 8.45 -6.25
C LEU A 143 17.01 7.35 -7.31
N LEU A 144 15.85 6.80 -7.69
CA LEU A 144 15.71 5.77 -8.72
C LEU A 144 15.41 6.35 -10.12
N GLY A 145 15.44 7.67 -10.28
CA GLY A 145 15.21 8.36 -11.56
C GLY A 145 13.75 8.33 -12.02
N VAL A 146 12.79 8.25 -11.09
CA VAL A 146 11.34 8.28 -11.39
C VAL A 146 10.72 9.57 -10.87
N GLU A 147 10.09 10.31 -11.79
CA GLU A 147 9.37 11.53 -11.49
C GLU A 147 7.94 11.21 -11.02
N LEU A 148 7.51 11.86 -9.94
CA LEU A 148 6.16 11.74 -9.39
C LEU A 148 5.38 13.04 -9.61
N GLN A 149 4.34 12.97 -10.43
CA GLN A 149 3.37 14.05 -10.61
C GLN A 149 2.15 13.76 -9.73
N GLU A 150 2.01 14.52 -8.64
CA GLU A 150 0.80 14.40 -7.80
C GLU A 150 -0.45 14.78 -8.60
N LEU A 151 -1.53 14.02 -8.40
CA LEU A 151 -2.84 14.36 -8.97
C LEU A 151 -3.34 15.67 -8.36
N ASP A 152 -3.74 16.63 -9.17
CA ASP A 152 -4.37 17.84 -8.63
C ASP A 152 -5.78 17.55 -8.13
N ASP A 153 -6.16 18.18 -7.02
CA ASP A 153 -7.51 18.12 -6.46
C ASP A 153 -8.02 16.69 -6.14
N TRP A 154 -7.14 15.77 -5.75
CA TRP A 154 -7.54 14.42 -5.32
C TRP A 154 -8.37 14.45 -4.02
N ASN A 155 -9.21 13.44 -3.79
CA ASN A 155 -9.97 13.26 -2.54
C ASN A 155 -9.62 11.96 -1.81
N CYS A 156 -9.93 11.87 -0.52
CA CYS A 156 -9.76 10.64 0.27
C CYS A 156 -10.49 9.45 -0.39
N CYS A 157 -9.83 8.28 -0.43
CA CYS A 157 -10.35 7.05 -1.03
C CYS A 157 -11.51 6.40 -0.26
N GLY A 158 -11.86 6.92 0.94
CA GLY A 158 -12.97 6.40 1.75
C GLY A 158 -12.69 5.09 2.47
N ALA A 159 -11.44 4.62 2.53
CA ALA A 159 -11.09 3.29 3.05
C ALA A 159 -11.57 3.01 4.47
N SER A 160 -11.63 4.01 5.37
CA SER A 160 -11.99 3.77 6.78
C SER A 160 -13.49 3.56 7.00
N SER A 161 -14.34 4.39 6.40
CA SER A 161 -15.76 4.47 6.78
C SER A 161 -16.73 4.37 5.61
N ALA A 162 -16.35 4.79 4.40
CA ALA A 162 -17.29 4.90 3.29
C ALA A 162 -17.92 3.54 2.97
N HIS A 163 -17.11 2.48 2.90
CA HIS A 163 -17.57 1.13 2.57
C HIS A 163 -18.49 0.49 3.63
N MET A 164 -18.48 0.99 4.87
CA MET A 164 -19.38 0.55 5.94
C MET A 164 -20.70 1.32 5.94
N THR A 165 -20.72 2.51 5.34
CA THR A 165 -21.88 3.42 5.36
C THR A 165 -22.67 3.38 4.06
N SER A 166 -21.99 3.41 2.91
CA SER A 166 -22.62 3.42 1.58
C SER A 166 -21.70 2.80 0.54
N HIS A 167 -22.20 1.77 -0.16
CA HIS A 167 -21.47 1.12 -1.23
C HIS A 167 -21.13 2.09 -2.36
N GLU A 168 -22.12 2.85 -2.81
CA GLU A 168 -22.02 3.87 -3.86
C GLU A 168 -20.94 4.90 -3.52
N LEU A 169 -21.03 5.52 -2.33
CA LEU A 169 -20.04 6.48 -1.86
C LEU A 169 -18.61 5.91 -1.86
N ALA A 170 -18.47 4.64 -1.49
CA ALA A 170 -17.17 3.99 -1.42
C ALA A 170 -16.57 3.74 -2.81
N ILE A 171 -17.38 3.65 -3.87
CA ILE A 171 -16.93 3.55 -5.26
C ILE A 171 -16.69 4.95 -5.83
N ASP A 172 -17.62 5.89 -5.65
CA ASP A 172 -17.54 7.24 -6.22
C ASP A 172 -16.30 8.02 -5.78
N LEU A 173 -15.93 7.90 -4.49
CA LEU A 173 -14.70 8.51 -3.97
C LEU A 173 -13.45 7.98 -4.69
N GLY A 174 -13.43 6.69 -5.04
CA GLY A 174 -12.36 6.12 -5.85
C GLY A 174 -12.46 6.56 -7.31
N ALA A 175 -13.66 6.50 -7.88
CA ALA A 175 -13.94 6.83 -9.28
C ALA A 175 -13.50 8.25 -9.63
N ARG A 176 -13.76 9.24 -8.76
CA ARG A 176 -13.30 10.63 -8.97
C ARG A 176 -11.78 10.70 -9.13
N ASN A 177 -11.02 10.04 -8.27
CA ASN A 177 -9.55 10.01 -8.39
C ASN A 177 -9.07 9.28 -9.65
N LEU A 178 -9.80 8.25 -10.08
CA LEU A 178 -9.47 7.53 -11.32
C LEU A 178 -9.75 8.35 -12.59
N LYS A 179 -10.74 9.26 -12.56
CA LYS A 179 -10.97 10.23 -13.64
C LYS A 179 -9.81 11.22 -13.73
N LEU A 180 -9.36 11.76 -12.59
CA LEU A 180 -8.16 12.63 -12.53
C LEU A 180 -6.90 11.92 -13.04
N ALA A 181 -6.71 10.64 -12.68
CA ALA A 181 -5.60 9.84 -13.20
C ALA A 181 -5.70 9.59 -14.71
N ALA A 182 -6.93 9.40 -15.24
CA ALA A 182 -7.14 9.25 -16.68
C ALA A 182 -6.76 10.52 -17.44
N GLU A 183 -7.08 11.69 -16.89
CA GLU A 183 -6.73 13.00 -17.46
C GLU A 183 -5.21 13.26 -17.42
N ALA A 184 -4.53 12.82 -16.37
CA ALA A 184 -3.06 12.92 -16.25
C ALA A 184 -2.33 12.02 -17.27
N GLY A 185 -2.90 10.85 -17.59
CA GLY A 185 -2.43 9.97 -18.67
C GLY A 185 -1.22 9.08 -18.35
N ASP A 186 -0.68 9.16 -17.14
CA ASP A 186 0.40 8.31 -16.64
C ASP A 186 -0.12 7.21 -15.70
N ASP A 187 0.68 6.16 -15.49
CA ASP A 187 0.34 5.09 -14.52
C ASP A 187 0.27 5.67 -13.10
N LEU A 188 -0.72 5.22 -12.32
CA LEU A 188 -1.05 5.79 -11.01
C LEU A 188 -0.34 5.03 -9.89
N LEU A 189 0.67 5.64 -9.29
CA LEU A 189 1.37 5.15 -8.12
C LEU A 189 0.58 5.42 -6.83
N VAL A 190 0.34 4.37 -6.05
CA VAL A 190 -0.42 4.42 -4.79
C VAL A 190 0.37 3.74 -3.68
N PRO A 191 0.97 4.48 -2.72
CA PRO A 191 1.73 3.87 -1.64
C PRO A 191 0.88 3.24 -0.56
N CYS A 192 -0.24 3.87 -0.21
CA CYS A 192 -1.09 3.38 0.87
C CYS A 192 -1.87 2.13 0.43
N SER A 193 -1.59 0.99 1.07
CA SER A 193 -2.29 -0.29 0.87
C SER A 193 -3.83 -0.16 0.85
N ALA A 194 -4.40 0.65 1.74
CA ALA A 194 -5.85 0.85 1.83
C ALA A 194 -6.40 1.67 0.65
N CYS A 195 -5.66 2.71 0.24
CA CYS A 195 -5.99 3.51 -0.93
C CYS A 195 -5.94 2.67 -2.20
N PHE A 196 -4.88 1.86 -2.36
CA PHE A 196 -4.71 0.95 -3.48
C PHE A 196 -5.90 -0.01 -3.60
N GLN A 197 -6.28 -0.65 -2.50
CA GLN A 197 -7.42 -1.57 -2.48
C GLN A 197 -8.73 -0.89 -2.90
N ARG A 198 -9.00 0.33 -2.41
CA ARG A 198 -10.21 1.09 -2.75
C ARG A 198 -10.23 1.55 -4.20
N LEU A 199 -9.09 2.04 -4.71
CA LEU A 199 -8.97 2.46 -6.11
C LEU A 199 -9.11 1.26 -7.06
N LYS A 200 -8.51 0.10 -6.73
CA LYS A 200 -8.72 -1.15 -7.49
C LYS A 200 -10.18 -1.62 -7.47
N ALA A 201 -10.88 -1.45 -6.34
CA ALA A 201 -12.30 -1.79 -6.25
C ALA A 201 -13.15 -0.87 -7.14
N ALA A 202 -12.88 0.43 -7.15
CA ALA A 202 -13.54 1.38 -8.03
C ALA A 202 -13.24 1.10 -9.51
N ASP A 203 -11.96 0.91 -9.87
CA ASP A 203 -11.54 0.54 -11.24
C ASP A 203 -12.27 -0.70 -11.75
N LYS A 204 -12.41 -1.72 -10.89
CA LYS A 204 -13.17 -2.92 -11.25
C LYS A 204 -14.65 -2.63 -11.47
N ALA A 205 -15.30 -1.92 -10.55
CA ALA A 205 -16.73 -1.60 -10.65
C ALA A 205 -17.04 -0.78 -11.92
N LEU A 206 -16.22 0.24 -12.21
CA LEU A 206 -16.35 1.08 -13.41
C LEU A 206 -16.13 0.29 -14.71
N ARG A 207 -15.26 -0.72 -14.70
CA ARG A 207 -15.06 -1.60 -15.87
C ARG A 207 -16.22 -2.58 -16.08
N GLU A 208 -16.87 -3.00 -15.00
CA GLU A 208 -17.98 -3.95 -15.04
C GLU A 208 -19.28 -3.27 -15.48
N ASP A 209 -19.62 -2.12 -14.88
CA ASP A 209 -20.79 -1.32 -15.26
C ASP A 209 -20.49 0.19 -15.17
N PRO A 210 -19.90 0.79 -16.21
CA PRO A 210 -19.60 2.23 -16.19
C PRO A 210 -20.87 3.10 -16.10
N ARG A 211 -22.01 2.61 -16.60
CA ARG A 211 -23.26 3.38 -16.64
C ARG A 211 -23.91 3.51 -15.27
N GLU A 212 -23.67 2.56 -14.37
CA GLU A 212 -24.08 2.68 -12.97
C GLU A 212 -23.46 3.93 -12.30
N TYR A 213 -22.27 4.34 -12.75
CA TYR A 213 -21.50 5.45 -12.20
C TYR A 213 -21.44 6.67 -13.14
N ASP A 214 -22.49 6.86 -13.93
CA ASP A 214 -22.69 7.98 -14.86
C ASP A 214 -21.52 8.15 -15.86
N LEU A 215 -20.96 7.03 -16.35
CA LEU A 215 -19.99 6.99 -17.44
C LEU A 215 -20.53 6.23 -18.65
N ASP A 216 -20.38 6.79 -19.84
CA ASP A 216 -20.74 6.11 -21.08
C ASP A 216 -19.85 4.88 -21.34
N SER A 217 -18.56 5.01 -21.03
CA SER A 217 -17.57 3.93 -21.11
C SER A 217 -16.42 4.20 -20.14
N TYR A 218 -15.74 3.14 -19.72
CA TYR A 218 -14.55 3.23 -18.88
C TYR A 218 -13.49 2.23 -19.33
N ALA A 219 -12.47 2.74 -20.03
CA ALA A 219 -11.33 1.96 -20.50
C ALA A 219 -10.05 2.78 -20.32
N PRO A 220 -9.61 3.01 -19.07
CA PRO A 220 -8.45 3.85 -18.82
C PRO A 220 -7.19 3.23 -19.44
N GLY A 221 -6.33 4.08 -20.00
CA GLY A 221 -5.04 3.70 -20.60
C GLY A 221 -3.89 3.54 -19.60
N PHE A 222 -4.18 3.78 -18.31
CA PHE A 222 -3.24 3.70 -17.19
C PHE A 222 -3.52 2.48 -16.31
N GLU A 223 -2.51 2.08 -15.54
CA GLU A 223 -2.62 1.05 -14.50
C GLU A 223 -2.47 1.65 -13.10
N ILE A 224 -3.17 1.06 -12.13
CA ILE A 224 -3.03 1.42 -10.71
C ILE A 224 -1.94 0.52 -10.12
N VAL A 225 -0.85 1.13 -9.67
CA VAL A 225 0.36 0.43 -9.24
C VAL A 225 0.61 0.68 -7.75
N HIS A 226 0.67 -0.41 -6.97
CA HIS A 226 1.09 -0.34 -5.58
C HIS A 226 2.61 -0.15 -5.49
N ILE A 227 3.09 0.71 -4.58
CA ILE A 227 4.51 1.06 -4.46
C ILE A 227 5.43 -0.17 -4.32
N THR A 228 5.08 -1.14 -3.47
CA THR A 228 5.92 -2.33 -3.28
C THR A 228 5.88 -3.29 -4.46
N SER A 229 4.81 -3.27 -5.26
CA SER A 229 4.74 -4.04 -6.51
C SER A 229 5.70 -3.47 -7.55
N LEU A 230 5.78 -2.13 -7.67
CA LEU A 230 6.76 -1.48 -8.53
C LEU A 230 8.20 -1.74 -8.06
N LEU A 231 8.48 -1.49 -6.78
CA LEU A 231 9.83 -1.61 -6.22
C LEU A 231 10.36 -3.05 -6.19
N ALA A 232 9.48 -4.04 -6.10
CA ALA A 232 9.85 -5.45 -6.15
C ALA A 232 9.89 -6.04 -7.57
N GLY A 233 9.69 -5.22 -8.62
CA GLY A 233 9.89 -5.64 -10.00
C GLY A 233 11.37 -5.93 -10.27
N GLN A 234 11.66 -6.89 -11.15
CA GLN A 234 13.03 -7.41 -11.36
C GLN A 234 14.03 -6.30 -11.71
N GLU A 235 13.64 -5.38 -12.59
CA GLU A 235 14.47 -4.25 -13.01
C GLU A 235 14.66 -3.23 -11.89
N MET A 236 13.60 -2.93 -11.14
CA MET A 236 13.68 -1.98 -10.04
C MET A 236 14.54 -2.53 -8.90
N LEU A 237 14.46 -3.82 -8.60
CA LEU A 237 15.36 -4.48 -7.65
C LEU A 237 16.83 -4.41 -8.10
N ALA A 238 17.10 -4.59 -9.40
CA ALA A 238 18.46 -4.45 -9.93
C ALA A 238 18.97 -2.99 -9.80
N LYS A 239 18.12 -2.01 -10.12
CA LYS A 239 18.42 -0.57 -9.93
C LYS A 239 18.69 -0.25 -8.46
N ILE A 240 17.83 -0.73 -7.55
CA ILE A 240 18.00 -0.56 -6.11
C ILE A 240 19.33 -1.15 -5.67
N ALA A 241 19.61 -2.42 -5.99
CA ALA A 241 20.84 -3.10 -5.59
C ALA A 241 22.11 -2.40 -6.11
N ALA A 242 22.08 -1.88 -7.33
CA ALA A 242 23.19 -1.12 -7.92
C ALA A 242 23.40 0.25 -7.26
N ALA A 243 22.34 0.86 -6.72
CA ALA A 243 22.37 2.17 -6.08
C ALA A 243 22.65 2.09 -4.55
N VAL A 244 22.73 0.89 -3.95
CA VAL A 244 23.02 0.74 -2.52
C VAL A 244 24.42 1.29 -2.21
N LYS A 245 24.46 2.32 -1.38
CA LYS A 245 25.69 2.88 -0.81
C LYS A 245 25.94 2.40 0.61
N ARG A 246 24.85 2.17 1.35
CA ARG A 246 24.84 1.78 2.77
C ARG A 246 23.97 0.54 2.94
N PRO A 247 24.52 -0.67 2.76
CA PRO A 247 23.74 -1.89 2.93
C PRO A 247 23.19 -2.01 4.36
N LEU A 248 22.14 -2.80 4.53
CA LEU A 248 21.56 -3.08 5.84
C LEU A 248 22.37 -4.12 6.64
N ASP A 249 23.55 -4.53 6.16
CA ASP A 249 24.52 -5.41 6.86
C ASP A 249 23.91 -6.65 7.52
N GLY A 250 22.98 -7.31 6.83
CA GLY A 250 22.30 -8.51 7.31
C GLY A 250 21.27 -8.27 8.42
N LEU A 251 20.82 -7.01 8.60
CA LEU A 251 19.79 -6.63 9.57
C LEU A 251 18.58 -7.58 9.46
N PRO A 252 18.18 -8.27 10.54
CA PRO A 252 17.04 -9.17 10.52
C PRO A 252 15.72 -8.39 10.53
N VAL A 253 14.97 -8.43 9.43
CA VAL A 253 13.73 -7.65 9.26
C VAL A 253 12.52 -8.57 9.08
N ALA A 254 11.49 -8.37 9.89
CA ALA A 254 10.17 -8.99 9.71
C ALA A 254 9.36 -8.19 8.69
N CYS A 255 9.23 -8.73 7.48
CA CYS A 255 8.45 -8.10 6.40
C CYS A 255 6.94 -8.30 6.63
N TYR A 256 6.26 -7.24 7.04
CA TYR A 256 4.85 -7.21 7.41
C TYR A 256 4.00 -6.48 6.37
N TYR A 257 3.24 -7.25 5.60
CA TYR A 257 2.42 -6.76 4.48
C TYR A 257 1.03 -6.29 4.93
N GLY A 258 0.60 -6.73 6.11
CA GLY A 258 -0.79 -6.60 6.53
C GLY A 258 -1.73 -7.26 5.53
N CYS A 259 -2.90 -6.63 5.30
CA CYS A 259 -4.00 -7.26 4.57
C CYS A 259 -4.34 -6.59 3.22
N LEU A 260 -4.40 -5.27 3.15
CA LEU A 260 -5.09 -4.56 2.05
C LEU A 260 -4.30 -4.47 0.74
N SER A 261 -2.96 -4.52 0.77
CA SER A 261 -2.14 -4.58 -0.46
C SER A 261 -2.23 -5.94 -1.16
N LEU A 262 -2.72 -6.97 -0.48
CA LEU A 262 -2.79 -8.35 -0.97
C LEU A 262 -4.22 -8.84 -1.19
N ARG A 263 -5.18 -8.37 -0.37
CA ARG A 263 -6.52 -8.97 -0.30
C ARG A 263 -7.66 -7.97 -0.61
N PRO A 264 -8.76 -8.47 -1.19
CA PRO A 264 -8.90 -9.82 -1.76
C PRO A 264 -8.26 -9.92 -3.15
N PRO A 265 -7.68 -11.07 -3.55
CA PRO A 265 -7.03 -11.27 -4.85
C PRO A 265 -7.91 -10.89 -6.05
N LYS A 266 -9.22 -11.10 -5.95
CA LYS A 266 -10.21 -10.72 -7.00
C LYS A 266 -10.33 -9.21 -7.24
N ILE A 267 -9.75 -8.39 -6.37
CA ILE A 267 -9.68 -6.92 -6.47
C ILE A 267 -8.24 -6.47 -6.70
N THR A 268 -7.30 -6.95 -5.89
CA THR A 268 -5.89 -6.53 -5.95
C THR A 268 -5.13 -7.14 -7.13
N GLY A 269 -5.58 -8.29 -7.64
CA GLY A 269 -4.85 -9.11 -8.60
C GLY A 269 -3.71 -9.93 -7.98
N GLU A 270 -3.53 -9.88 -6.66
CA GLU A 270 -2.41 -10.52 -5.98
C GLU A 270 -2.72 -11.99 -5.67
N THR A 271 -2.06 -12.91 -6.38
CA THR A 271 -2.29 -14.36 -6.22
C THR A 271 -1.48 -14.99 -5.11
N ALA A 272 -0.31 -14.43 -4.77
CA ALA A 272 0.54 -14.88 -3.67
C ALA A 272 0.16 -14.17 -2.35
N CYS A 273 -1.14 -14.02 -2.07
CA CYS A 273 -1.64 -13.26 -0.92
C CYS A 273 -1.47 -13.95 0.44
N GLU A 274 -1.13 -15.25 0.46
CA GLU A 274 -0.87 -16.02 1.69
C GLU A 274 0.62 -16.06 2.03
N ILE A 275 1.50 -16.10 1.03
CA ILE A 275 2.97 -16.14 1.20
C ILE A 275 3.61 -15.11 0.26
N PRO A 276 3.41 -13.80 0.53
CA PRO A 276 3.98 -12.74 -0.29
C PRO A 276 5.50 -12.63 -0.08
N THR A 277 6.21 -12.16 -1.11
CA THR A 277 7.68 -12.03 -1.11
C THR A 277 8.20 -10.68 -1.62
N ARG A 278 7.33 -9.69 -1.88
CA ARG A 278 7.77 -8.38 -2.39
C ARG A 278 8.67 -7.62 -1.43
N LEU A 279 8.23 -7.42 -0.18
CA LEU A 279 9.02 -6.78 0.86
C LEU A 279 10.29 -7.57 1.17
N ASP A 280 10.20 -8.91 1.17
CA ASP A 280 11.34 -9.79 1.38
C ASP A 280 12.44 -9.57 0.33
N ARG A 281 12.05 -9.49 -0.95
CA ARG A 281 12.95 -9.23 -2.07
C ARG A 281 13.56 -7.84 -2.00
N ILE A 282 12.78 -6.82 -1.60
CA ILE A 282 13.28 -5.47 -1.38
C ILE A 282 14.32 -5.47 -0.25
N VAL A 283 14.00 -6.02 0.92
CA VAL A 283 14.95 -6.11 2.06
C VAL A 283 16.22 -6.85 1.65
N ALA A 284 16.11 -7.96 0.92
CA ALA A 284 17.26 -8.70 0.42
C ALA A 284 18.13 -7.89 -0.55
N ALA A 285 17.52 -7.12 -1.46
CA ALA A 285 18.25 -6.24 -2.39
C ALA A 285 19.01 -5.11 -1.67
N LEU A 286 18.57 -4.72 -0.48
CA LEU A 286 19.27 -3.75 0.39
C LEU A 286 20.36 -4.38 1.25
N GLY A 287 20.65 -5.68 1.12
CA GLY A 287 21.61 -6.40 1.95
C GLY A 287 21.09 -6.78 3.34
N GLY A 288 19.78 -6.65 3.58
CA GLY A 288 19.12 -7.09 4.81
C GLY A 288 18.72 -8.57 4.77
N ARG A 289 18.32 -9.11 5.92
CA ARG A 289 17.84 -10.49 6.04
C ARG A 289 16.36 -10.51 6.40
N ALA A 290 15.50 -10.79 5.42
CA ALA A 290 14.09 -11.04 5.68
C ALA A 290 13.92 -12.33 6.51
N VAL A 291 13.40 -12.22 7.73
CA VAL A 291 13.23 -13.39 8.59
C VAL A 291 12.05 -14.24 8.13
N ALA A 292 12.14 -15.57 8.31
CA ALA A 292 11.01 -16.47 8.11
C ALA A 292 10.12 -16.42 9.36
N TRP A 293 8.85 -16.04 9.18
CA TRP A 293 7.90 -15.87 10.29
C TRP A 293 6.46 -16.02 9.80
N SER A 294 5.53 -16.28 10.73
CA SER A 294 4.15 -16.69 10.39
C SER A 294 3.15 -15.55 10.23
N HIS A 295 3.43 -14.34 10.74
CA HIS A 295 2.43 -13.26 10.84
C HIS A 295 2.52 -12.22 9.71
N LYS A 296 3.16 -12.56 8.58
CA LYS A 296 3.39 -11.66 7.43
C LYS A 296 2.13 -10.94 6.95
N THR A 297 0.99 -11.61 6.98
CA THR A 297 -0.28 -11.13 6.40
C THR A 297 -1.40 -11.02 7.44
N GLU A 298 -1.06 -11.09 8.73
CA GLU A 298 -2.03 -10.94 9.80
C GLU A 298 -2.57 -9.51 9.86
N CYS A 299 -3.78 -9.34 10.36
CA CYS A 299 -4.41 -8.02 10.43
C CYS A 299 -3.89 -7.23 11.65
N CYS A 300 -3.39 -6.01 11.44
CA CYS A 300 -2.99 -5.10 12.53
C CYS A 300 -4.18 -4.42 13.23
N SER A 301 -5.42 -4.85 12.95
CA SER A 301 -6.67 -4.39 13.57
C SER A 301 -7.02 -2.90 13.43
N GLY A 302 -6.55 -2.24 12.37
CA GLY A 302 -6.78 -0.81 12.13
C GLY A 302 -8.18 -0.28 12.32
N SER A 303 -9.15 -0.96 11.73
CA SER A 303 -10.57 -0.58 11.81
C SER A 303 -11.14 -0.70 13.23
N LEU A 304 -10.44 -1.41 14.12
CA LEU A 304 -10.86 -1.69 15.48
C LEU A 304 -10.08 -0.90 16.53
N THR A 305 -9.03 -0.16 16.16
CA THR A 305 -8.16 0.54 17.12
C THR A 305 -8.95 1.41 18.11
N MET A 306 -9.97 2.13 17.62
CA MET A 306 -10.80 2.99 18.47
C MET A 306 -11.95 2.23 19.16
N ALA A 307 -12.62 1.33 18.44
CA ALA A 307 -13.83 0.68 18.93
C ALA A 307 -13.55 -0.50 19.87
N ARG A 308 -12.44 -1.22 19.65
CA ARG A 308 -12.03 -2.43 20.37
C ARG A 308 -10.51 -2.44 20.59
N PRO A 309 -9.99 -1.56 21.45
CA PRO A 309 -8.57 -1.49 21.76
C PRO A 309 -8.04 -2.78 22.41
N ASP A 310 -8.90 -3.54 23.09
CA ASP A 310 -8.59 -4.85 23.67
C ASP A 310 -8.20 -5.88 22.61
N ILE A 311 -8.96 -5.96 21.52
CA ILE A 311 -8.65 -6.83 20.38
C ILE A 311 -7.36 -6.36 19.70
N SER A 312 -7.22 -5.05 19.55
CA SER A 312 -6.07 -4.47 18.86
C SER A 312 -4.77 -4.73 19.60
N ARG A 313 -4.76 -4.54 20.92
CA ARG A 313 -3.61 -4.86 21.78
C ARG A 313 -3.20 -6.33 21.65
N ARG A 314 -4.17 -7.25 21.68
CA ARG A 314 -3.89 -8.68 21.55
C ARG A 314 -3.26 -9.02 20.19
N LEU A 315 -3.90 -8.61 19.09
CA LEU A 315 -3.43 -8.95 17.74
C LEU A 315 -2.05 -8.37 17.44
N ILE A 316 -1.79 -7.13 17.87
CA ILE A 316 -0.48 -6.50 17.67
C ILE A 316 0.59 -7.15 18.56
N GLY A 317 0.24 -7.52 19.80
CA GLY A 317 1.11 -8.32 20.66
C GLY A 317 1.52 -9.65 20.00
N ASP A 318 0.55 -10.39 19.47
CA ASP A 318 0.79 -11.65 18.76
C ASP A 318 1.76 -11.46 17.56
N ILE A 319 1.56 -10.40 16.76
CA ILE A 319 2.44 -10.05 15.63
C ILE A 319 3.86 -9.73 16.08
N VAL A 320 4.02 -8.85 17.07
CA VAL A 320 5.33 -8.38 17.54
C VAL A 320 6.09 -9.52 18.21
N ASP A 321 5.43 -10.32 19.03
CA ASP A 321 6.05 -11.47 19.69
C ASP A 321 6.47 -12.54 18.68
N ALA A 322 5.69 -12.75 17.62
CA ALA A 322 6.09 -13.63 16.53
C ALA A 322 7.33 -13.10 15.78
N ALA A 323 7.40 -11.79 15.52
CA ALA A 323 8.57 -11.16 14.90
C ALA A 323 9.82 -11.32 15.80
N ARG A 324 9.69 -11.06 17.11
CA ARG A 324 10.77 -11.25 18.09
C ARG A 324 11.24 -12.71 18.16
N ARG A 325 10.31 -13.67 18.22
CA ARG A 325 10.64 -15.11 18.23
C ARG A 325 11.37 -15.56 16.96
N ALA A 326 11.07 -14.93 15.82
CA ALA A 326 11.78 -15.16 14.55
C ALA A 326 13.16 -14.47 14.49
N GLY A 327 13.56 -13.76 15.56
CA GLY A 327 14.84 -13.07 15.65
C GLY A 327 14.89 -11.74 14.89
N ALA A 328 13.74 -11.13 14.57
CA ALA A 328 13.69 -9.82 13.95
C ALA A 328 14.24 -8.73 14.89
N LYS A 329 14.91 -7.74 14.31
CA LYS A 329 15.36 -6.51 14.97
C LYS A 329 14.56 -5.28 14.52
N ALA A 330 13.79 -5.41 13.45
CA ALA A 330 12.86 -4.40 12.96
C ALA A 330 11.71 -5.06 12.18
N LEU A 331 10.65 -4.30 11.94
CA LEU A 331 9.60 -4.63 10.97
C LEU A 331 9.70 -3.70 9.76
N ALA A 332 9.27 -4.18 8.59
CA ALA A 332 9.09 -3.36 7.40
C ALA A 332 7.67 -3.53 6.85
N THR A 333 6.98 -2.44 6.52
CA THR A 333 5.61 -2.45 6.04
C THR A 333 5.38 -1.48 4.87
N ASP A 334 4.22 -1.59 4.23
CA ASP A 334 3.76 -0.75 3.12
C ASP A 334 2.35 -0.18 3.37
N CYS A 335 1.96 -0.10 4.65
CA CYS A 335 0.68 0.43 5.06
C CYS A 335 0.86 1.44 6.20
N PRO A 336 0.48 2.72 6.01
CA PRO A 336 0.63 3.76 7.03
C PRO A 336 -0.12 3.41 8.32
N MET A 337 -1.30 2.80 8.18
CA MET A 337 -2.09 2.38 9.32
C MET A 337 -1.42 1.20 10.06
N CYS A 338 -0.82 0.26 9.34
CA CYS A 338 -0.06 -0.84 9.96
C CYS A 338 1.08 -0.31 10.83
N GLN A 339 1.87 0.63 10.30
CA GLN A 339 2.96 1.25 11.04
C GLN A 339 2.44 1.96 12.31
N ALA A 340 1.44 2.82 12.18
CA ALA A 340 0.90 3.58 13.31
C ALA A 340 0.37 2.67 14.42
N ASN A 341 -0.30 1.57 14.05
CA ASN A 341 -0.81 0.60 15.00
C ASN A 341 0.31 -0.20 15.67
N LEU A 342 1.26 -0.73 14.88
CA LEU A 342 2.39 -1.49 15.41
C LEU A 342 3.24 -0.66 16.36
N GLU A 343 3.54 0.59 16.03
CA GLU A 343 4.36 1.43 16.91
C GLU A 343 3.60 1.81 18.18
N SER A 344 2.42 2.41 18.05
CA SER A 344 1.68 2.91 19.22
C SER A 344 1.31 1.80 20.22
N ARG A 345 0.93 0.61 19.73
CA ARG A 345 0.53 -0.48 20.62
C ARG A 345 1.71 -1.23 21.21
N GLN A 346 2.88 -1.24 20.55
CA GLN A 346 4.08 -1.75 21.20
C GLN A 346 4.41 -0.93 22.45
N LEU A 347 4.30 0.40 22.38
CA LEU A 347 4.50 1.24 23.56
C LEU A 347 3.48 0.96 24.68
N ASP A 348 2.21 0.71 24.33
CA ASP A 348 1.22 0.25 25.32
C ASP A 348 1.64 -1.08 25.98
N LEU A 349 2.17 -2.02 25.20
CA LEU A 349 2.55 -3.37 25.64
C LEU A 349 3.84 -3.37 26.48
N THR A 350 4.76 -2.44 26.23
CA THR A 350 6.03 -2.30 26.96
C THR A 350 5.92 -1.31 28.13
N GLY A 351 4.72 -0.81 28.44
CA GLY A 351 4.54 0.19 29.50
C GLY A 351 5.23 1.53 29.22
N GLY A 352 5.40 1.86 27.94
CA GLY A 352 6.08 3.06 27.46
C GLY A 352 7.58 2.89 27.23
N ASP A 353 8.16 1.70 27.51
CA ASP A 353 9.57 1.45 27.26
C ASP A 353 9.81 1.16 25.76
N ALA A 354 10.25 2.20 25.04
CA ALA A 354 10.55 2.11 23.61
C ALA A 354 11.76 1.20 23.32
N GLU A 355 12.67 0.98 24.28
CA GLU A 355 13.87 0.16 24.07
C GLU A 355 13.54 -1.33 23.91
N GLN A 356 12.40 -1.75 24.44
CA GLN A 356 11.91 -3.11 24.28
C GLN A 356 11.18 -3.29 22.95
N ALA A 357 10.76 -2.21 22.28
CA ALA A 357 9.96 -2.26 21.08
C ALA A 357 10.81 -2.45 19.81
N LEU A 358 10.23 -3.10 18.79
CA LEU A 358 10.85 -3.21 17.48
C LEU A 358 10.47 -1.98 16.63
N PRO A 359 11.44 -1.23 16.09
CA PRO A 359 11.14 -0.14 15.16
C PRO A 359 10.46 -0.68 13.90
N VAL A 360 9.56 0.12 13.33
CA VAL A 360 8.72 -0.25 12.18
C VAL A 360 8.96 0.74 11.06
N PHE A 361 9.55 0.26 9.97
CA PHE A 361 9.88 1.09 8.81
C PHE A 361 8.86 0.93 7.69
N PHE A 362 8.68 1.98 6.90
CA PHE A 362 8.21 1.82 5.54
C PHE A 362 9.32 1.24 4.66
N ALA A 363 8.96 0.40 3.69
CA ALA A 363 9.94 -0.16 2.75
C ALA A 363 10.76 0.93 2.03
N THR A 364 10.13 2.06 1.71
CA THR A 364 10.78 3.23 1.08
C THR A 364 11.76 3.94 2.01
N GLU A 365 11.53 3.95 3.32
CA GLU A 365 12.50 4.52 4.26
C GLU A 365 13.78 3.70 4.32
N LEU A 366 13.67 2.37 4.28
CA LEU A 366 14.84 1.48 4.22
C LEU A 366 15.61 1.66 2.90
N ILE A 367 14.90 1.81 1.78
CA ILE A 367 15.52 2.09 0.48
C ILE A 367 16.24 3.44 0.53
N ALA A 368 15.54 4.52 0.88
CA ALA A 368 16.13 5.84 1.00
C ALA A 368 17.34 5.86 1.95
N GLN A 369 17.27 5.16 3.09
CA GLN A 369 18.40 5.05 4.01
C GLN A 369 19.63 4.34 3.39
N ALA A 370 19.41 3.35 2.53
CA ALA A 370 20.49 2.60 1.91
C ALA A 370 21.11 3.32 0.69
N LEU A 371 20.34 4.18 0.02
CA LEU A 371 20.74 4.87 -1.21
C LEU A 371 21.26 6.30 -0.96
N SER A 372 20.85 6.96 0.13
CA SER A 372 21.25 8.33 0.46
C SER A 372 22.62 8.39 1.16
N ASP A 373 23.35 9.48 0.92
CA ASP A 373 24.64 9.75 1.59
C ASP A 373 24.45 10.21 3.04
N GLU A 374 23.29 10.79 3.37
CA GLU A 374 22.98 11.25 4.72
C GLU A 374 22.60 10.11 5.68
N ALA A 375 23.04 10.21 6.94
CA ALA A 375 22.74 9.24 8.01
C ALA A 375 21.29 9.25 8.52
N GLY A 376 20.34 9.78 7.74
CA GLY A 376 18.90 9.64 7.98
C GLY A 376 18.35 10.30 9.25
N GLY A 377 19.15 11.07 10.01
CA GLY A 377 18.76 11.57 11.33
C GLY A 377 17.46 12.37 11.37
N LYS A 378 17.07 13.04 10.27
CA LYS A 378 15.79 13.76 10.15
C LYS A 378 14.63 12.86 9.71
N ARG A 379 14.90 11.78 8.95
CA ARG A 379 13.90 10.83 8.41
C ARG A 379 13.11 10.14 9.51
N TRP A 380 13.72 9.98 10.67
CA TRP A 380 13.16 9.20 11.77
C TRP A 380 12.28 9.99 12.75
N LYS A 381 12.08 11.30 12.54
CA LYS A 381 11.44 12.18 13.53
C LYS A 381 9.99 11.83 13.85
N GLY A 382 9.25 11.29 12.88
CA GLY A 382 7.85 10.89 13.04
C GLY A 382 7.65 9.50 13.65
N HIS A 383 8.71 8.72 13.88
CA HIS A 383 8.58 7.40 14.52
C HIS A 383 8.36 7.55 16.02
N LEU A 384 7.43 6.76 16.56
CA LEU A 384 7.22 6.66 18.01
C LEU A 384 8.27 5.76 18.67
N ILE A 385 8.86 4.84 17.91
CA ILE A 385 9.96 3.96 18.34
C ILE A 385 11.21 4.37 17.56
N ASP A 386 12.18 4.96 18.25
CA ASP A 386 13.37 5.53 17.63
C ASP A 386 14.26 4.46 16.97
N PRO A 387 14.41 4.46 15.62
CA PRO A 387 15.19 3.46 14.91
C PRO A 387 16.70 3.75 14.88
N ARG A 388 17.16 4.94 15.32
CA ARG A 388 18.54 5.42 15.07
C ARG A 388 19.62 4.48 15.58
N LYS A 389 19.36 3.77 16.68
CA LYS A 389 20.32 2.81 17.27
C LYS A 389 20.66 1.66 16.32
N LEU A 390 19.75 1.29 15.42
CA LEU A 390 20.00 0.23 14.43
C LEU A 390 21.01 0.65 13.36
N PHE A 391 21.13 1.96 13.09
CA PHE A 391 22.02 2.49 12.04
C PHE A 391 23.28 3.15 12.60
N ALA A 392 23.37 3.34 13.92
CA ALA A 392 24.53 3.95 14.58
C ALA A 392 25.77 3.04 14.60
N ALA A 393 25.60 1.72 14.53
CA ALA A 393 26.70 0.74 14.58
C ALA A 393 27.52 0.62 13.28
N ALA A 394 27.10 1.29 12.19
CA ALA A 394 27.79 1.27 10.90
C ALA A 394 28.76 2.46 10.71
N GLN A 395 29.06 3.23 11.76
CA GLN A 395 30.17 4.17 11.75
C GLN A 395 31.44 3.40 12.11
N PRO A 396 32.46 3.29 11.23
CA PRO A 396 33.78 2.92 11.72
C PRO A 396 34.16 3.97 12.77
N GLU A 397 34.56 3.52 13.96
CA GLU A 397 35.25 4.38 14.92
C GLU A 397 36.34 5.12 14.16
N THR A 398 36.16 6.42 13.97
CA THR A 398 37.24 7.29 13.55
C THR A 398 38.29 7.22 14.65
N ALA A 399 39.32 6.42 14.41
CA ALA A 399 40.52 6.38 15.20
C ALA A 399 41.18 7.76 15.16
N LEU A 400 41.05 8.50 16.27
CA LEU A 400 42.10 9.13 17.07
C LEU A 400 41.55 10.29 17.92
#